data_AF-A0A0K1PQA6-F1
#
_entry.id   AF-A0A0K1PQA6-F1
#
_cell.length_a   1.000
_cell.length_b   1.000
_cell.length_c   1.000
_cell.angle_alpha   90.00
_cell.angle_beta   90.00
_cell.angle_gamma   90.00
#
_symmetry.space_group_name_H-M   'P 1'
#
loop_
_entity.id
_entity.type
_entity.pdbx_description
1 polymer ?
#
loop_
_entity_poly.entity_id
_entity_poly.type
_entity_poly.pdbx_seq_one_letter_code
_entity_poly.pdbx_strand_id
1 'polypeptide(L)' 'MLEVLDGVLRDREWLELGRPTLADIGCAPLIGRAEEAQISVGDYPHVASWLGRFQRLPRYVPMPA' A
#
# COMPACT_ATOMS: atom_id res chain seq x y z
N MET A 1 4.89 9.84 7.00
CA MET A 1 4.81 8.35 6.91
C MET A 1 4.80 7.89 5.47
N LEU A 2 3.85 8.36 4.64
CA LEU A 2 3.76 7.97 3.23
C LEU A 2 5.02 8.28 2.42
N GLU A 3 5.67 9.45 2.64
CA GLU A 3 6.97 9.76 2.00
C GLU A 3 8.05 8.70 2.26
N VAL A 4 8.16 8.22 3.50
CA VAL A 4 9.14 7.18 3.87
C VAL A 4 8.80 5.87 3.17
N LEU A 5 7.51 5.52 3.16
CA LEU A 5 7.05 4.28 2.54
C LEU A 5 7.22 4.30 1.02
N ASP A 6 6.94 5.44 0.38
CA ASP A 6 7.15 5.67 -1.05
C ASP A 6 8.62 5.56 -1.43
N GLY A 7 9.52 6.08 -0.57
CA GLY A 7 10.96 5.89 -0.71
C GLY A 7 11.40 4.44 -0.60
N VAL A 8 10.86 3.66 0.35
CA VAL A 8 11.14 2.23 0.49
C VAL A 8 10.65 1.44 -0.73
N LEU A 9 9.47 1.78 -1.24
CA LEU A 9 8.84 1.13 -2.39
C LEU A 9 9.38 1.58 -3.75
N ARG A 10 10.29 2.56 -3.79
CA ARG A 10 10.93 3.02 -5.03
C ARG A 10 11.57 1.88 -5.81
N ASP A 11 12.33 1.04 -5.10
CA ASP A 11 13.11 -0.06 -5.68
C ASP A 11 12.57 -1.43 -5.26
N ARG A 12 11.34 -1.48 -4.71
CA ARG A 12 10.74 -2.70 -4.14
C ARG A 12 9.29 -2.85 -4.54
N GLU A 13 8.91 -4.05 -4.94
CA GLU A 13 7.52 -4.36 -5.29
C GLU A 13 6.61 -4.61 -4.07
N TRP A 14 7.22 -5.05 -2.97
CA TRP A 14 6.60 -5.37 -1.68
C TRP A 14 7.49 -4.81 -0.58
N LEU A 15 6.97 -4.64 0.63
CA LEU A 15 7.74 -4.00 1.71
C LEU A 15 9.05 -4.74 2.02
N GLU A 16 9.07 -6.07 1.92
CA GLU A 16 10.27 -6.89 2.14
C GLU A 16 10.19 -8.23 1.39
N LEU A 17 11.31 -8.93 1.25
CA LEU A 17 11.41 -10.30 0.70
C LEU A 17 10.93 -10.51 -0.74
N GLY A 18 10.62 -9.45 -1.49
CA GLY A 18 10.17 -9.53 -2.89
C GLY A 18 8.83 -10.26 -3.08
N ARG A 19 8.03 -10.43 -2.01
CA ARG A 19 6.72 -11.09 -2.04
C ARG A 19 5.81 -10.46 -0.97
N PRO A 20 4.47 -10.58 -1.07
CA PRO A 20 3.60 -10.04 -0.02
C PRO A 20 3.84 -10.75 1.32
N THR A 21 3.87 -9.98 2.39
CA THR A 21 4.11 -10.44 3.77
C THR A 21 3.08 -9.86 4.76
N LEU A 22 3.21 -10.21 6.03
CA LEU A 22 2.44 -9.60 7.11
C LEU A 22 2.68 -8.09 7.23
N ALA A 23 3.84 -7.58 6.82
CA ALA A 23 4.10 -6.14 6.79
C ALA A 23 3.13 -5.45 5.83
N ASP A 24 2.94 -6.01 4.62
CA ASP A 24 2.05 -5.44 3.63
C ASP A 24 0.59 -5.46 4.10
N ILE A 25 0.18 -6.57 4.71
CA ILE A 25 -1.16 -6.74 5.29
C ILE A 25 -1.41 -5.75 6.44
N GLY A 26 -0.39 -5.46 7.26
CA GLY A 26 -0.50 -4.52 8.36
C GLY A 26 -0.61 -3.06 7.90
N CYS A 27 0.05 -2.70 6.80
CA CYS A 27 0.09 -1.32 6.30
C CYS A 27 -1.03 -0.99 5.31
N ALA A 28 -1.37 -1.89 4.39
CA ALA A 28 -2.26 -1.60 3.26
C ALA A 28 -3.67 -1.13 3.67
N PRO A 29 -4.33 -1.73 4.68
CA PRO A 29 -5.65 -1.26 5.14
C PRO A 29 -5.63 0.17 5.68
N LEU A 30 -4.58 0.55 6.40
CA LEU A 30 -4.43 1.90 6.95
C LEU A 30 -4.26 2.93 5.84
N ILE A 31 -3.43 2.60 4.85
CA ILE A 31 -3.13 3.48 3.71
C ILE A 31 -4.30 3.56 2.73
N GLY A 32 -5.05 2.47 2.57
CA GLY A 32 -6.27 2.44 1.75
C GLY A 32 -7.36 3.39 2.24
N ARG A 33 -7.32 3.82 3.51
CA ARG A 33 -8.22 4.84 4.08
C ARG A 33 -7.57 6.24 4.16
N ALA A 34 -6.42 6.46 3.53
CA ALA A 34 -5.73 7.76 3.62
C ALA A 34 -6.58 8.92 3.06
N GLU A 35 -7.43 8.66 2.08
CA GLU A 35 -8.36 9.66 1.53
C GLU A 35 -9.38 10.15 2.58
N GLU A 36 -9.80 9.31 3.52
CA GLU A 36 -10.67 9.72 4.64
C GLU A 36 -9.96 10.72 5.56
N ALA A 37 -8.63 10.67 5.62
CA ALA A 37 -7.78 11.63 6.31
C ALA A 37 -7.39 12.83 5.43
N GLN A 38 -8.04 13.01 4.26
CA GLN A 38 -7.71 14.02 3.24
C GLN A 38 -6.28 13.95 2.71
N ILE A 39 -5.68 12.75 2.72
CA ILE A 39 -4.35 12.52 2.18
C ILE A 39 -4.48 11.81 0.83
N SER A 40 -4.05 12.48 -0.23
CA SER A 40 -4.00 11.91 -1.58
C SER A 40 -2.90 10.84 -1.65
N VAL A 41 -3.30 9.57 -1.84
CA VAL A 41 -2.34 8.50 -2.13
C VAL A 41 -1.69 8.68 -3.51
N GLY A 42 -2.35 9.41 -4.41
CA GLY A 42 -1.84 9.71 -5.76
C GLY A 42 -0.55 10.53 -5.78
N ASP A 43 -0.24 11.23 -4.68
CA ASP A 43 1.00 12.01 -4.54
C ASP A 43 2.23 11.12 -4.29
N TYR A 44 2.01 9.82 -4.04
CA TYR A 44 3.01 8.80 -3.70
C TYR A 44 2.93 7.65 -4.72
N PRO A 45 3.57 7.78 -5.89
CA PRO A 45 3.34 6.87 -7.02
C PRO A 45 3.76 5.41 -6.72
N HIS A 46 4.80 5.20 -5.90
CA HIS A 46 5.24 3.86 -5.53
C HIS A 46 4.27 3.23 -4.53
N VAL A 47 3.77 4.01 -3.57
CA VAL A 47 2.69 3.57 -2.66
C VAL A 47 1.42 3.24 -3.44
N ALA A 48 0.99 4.10 -4.37
CA ALA A 48 -0.20 3.87 -5.16
C ALA A 48 -0.10 2.56 -5.98
N SER A 49 1.06 2.33 -6.62
CA SER A 49 1.33 1.10 -7.37
C SER A 49 1.34 -0.14 -6.47
N TRP A 50 2.01 -0.07 -5.32
CA TRP A 50 2.03 -1.14 -4.32
C TRP A 50 0.63 -1.45 -3.77
N LEU A 51 -0.16 -0.44 -3.44
CA LEU A 51 -1.53 -0.61 -2.94
C LEU A 51 -2.43 -1.26 -4.00
N GLY A 52 -2.34 -0.81 -5.26
CA GLY A 52 -3.05 -1.43 -6.37
C GLY A 52 -2.60 -2.86 -6.66
N ARG A 53 -1.35 -3.22 -6.36
CA ARG A 53 -0.86 -4.60 -6.41
C ARG A 53 -1.43 -5.45 -5.27
N PHE A 54 -1.45 -4.91 -4.05
CA PHE A 54 -2.03 -5.57 -2.87
C PHE A 54 -3.52 -5.90 -3.06
N GLN A 55 -4.29 -4.95 -3.58
CA GLN A 55 -5.72 -5.12 -3.86
C GLN A 55 -6.03 -6.18 -4.94
N ARG A 56 -5.04 -6.60 -5.73
CA ARG A 56 -5.16 -7.65 -6.75
C ARG A 56 -4.71 -9.04 -6.26
N LEU A 57 -4.33 -9.18 -4.98
CA LEU A 57 -3.92 -10.47 -4.44
C LEU A 57 -5.10 -11.47 -4.43
N PRO A 58 -4.83 -12.78 -4.65
CA PRO A 58 -5.86 -13.80 -4.53
C PRO A 58 -6.51 -13.78 -3.14
N ARG A 59 -7.84 -13.82 -3.12
CA ARG A 59 -8.66 -13.73 -1.89
C ARG A 59 -8.57 -12.39 -1.16
N TYR A 60 -8.11 -11.32 -1.82
CA TYR A 60 -8.30 -9.98 -1.28
C TYR A 60 -9.79 -9.69 -1.08
N VAL A 61 -10.13 -9.19 0.10
CA VAL A 61 -11.48 -8.75 0.44
C VAL A 61 -11.41 -7.23 0.60
N PRO A 62 -12.13 -6.44 -0.22
CA PRO A 62 -12.20 -5.01 -0.05
C PRO A 62 -12.71 -4.66 1.34
N MET A 63 -12.17 -3.58 1.91
CA MET A 63 -12.68 -3.08 3.17
C MET A 63 -14.13 -2.63 2.99
N PRO A 64 -15.02 -2.94 3.96
CA PRO A 64 -16.38 -2.44 3.93
C PRO A 64 -16.38 -0.90 3.98
N ALA A 65 -17.34 -0.31 3.27
CA ALA A 65 -17.61 1.13 3.28
C ALA A 65 -18.08 1.60 4.67
#